data_AF-A0A6V8MGT3-F1
#
_entry.id   AF-A0A6V8MGT3-F1
#
_cell.length_a   1.000
_cell.length_b   1.000
_cell.length_c   1.000
_cell.angle_alpha   90.00
_cell.angle_beta   90.00
_cell.angle_gamma   90.00
#
_symmetry.space_group_name_H-M   'P 1'
#
loop_
_entity.id
_entity.type
_entity.pdbx_description
1 polymer ?
#
loop_
_entity_poly.entity_id
_entity_poly.type
_entity_poly.pdbx_seq_one_letter_code
_entity_poly.pdbx_strand_id
1 'polypeptide(L)'
;MAGCGGSGGTTGSTGAPAGSSPAAVSGKVADGYLVNATVFMDKNGNYQPDAGEPTATTDPNGNYILTVDPADVGQYPIVAMAVQGVTIDKDTNQTVANSYILSMPAGAVSGTVSSNFISPMSTEIHELMATGKYSMQQAMDLMSAQLGLPAGTNMLADYMANSGSATGQTMHTAAQNMANLMGSQMGQVMMTSGSGTSVDVNRYRGMMGAIFSNLSSVKGTGAGSQTAMTTLMGSMTSTLGSMPVGAPFRNMSASFRGMMGGSTSGGTMMGSGTGGTTGSTSGGTMMGSGTGTTGTASGMGGQMK
;
A
#
# COMPACT_ATOMS: atom_id res chain seq x y z
N MET A 1 -72.39 16.75 -34.12
CA MET A 1 -72.29 17.18 -32.71
C MET A 1 -70.89 16.82 -32.25
N ALA A 2 -69.96 17.77 -32.35
CA ALA A 2 -69.42 18.53 -31.22
C ALA A 2 -68.59 17.62 -30.27
N GLY A 3 -67.29 17.85 -30.01
CA GLY A 3 -66.54 19.09 -30.09
C GLY A 3 -65.03 18.92 -30.29
N CYS A 4 -64.49 19.99 -30.87
CA CYS A 4 -63.10 20.40 -30.89
C CYS A 4 -62.71 20.98 -29.52
N GLY A 5 -61.45 20.83 -29.11
CA GLY A 5 -60.87 21.55 -27.97
C GLY A 5 -59.38 21.28 -27.88
N GLY A 6 -58.57 22.13 -28.53
CA GLY A 6 -57.12 22.00 -28.63
C GLY A 6 -56.32 22.78 -27.60
N SER A 7 -55.00 22.55 -27.71
CA SER A 7 -53.85 23.44 -27.44
C SER A 7 -53.47 23.81 -26.01
N GLY A 8 -52.19 23.56 -25.70
CA GLY A 8 -51.35 24.54 -25.00
C GLY A 8 -50.51 23.97 -23.85
N GLY A 9 -49.20 23.82 -24.06
CA GLY A 9 -48.25 23.68 -22.95
C GLY A 9 -47.05 22.79 -23.22
N THR A 10 -46.16 23.18 -24.14
CA THR A 10 -44.77 22.72 -24.08
C THR A 10 -44.10 23.40 -22.89
N THR A 11 -44.27 22.86 -21.69
CA THR A 11 -43.27 23.04 -20.64
C THR A 11 -42.18 22.04 -20.94
N GLY A 12 -41.11 22.55 -21.55
CA GLY A 12 -39.82 21.89 -21.46
C GLY A 12 -39.52 21.71 -19.99
N SER A 13 -39.80 20.51 -19.47
CA SER A 13 -39.19 20.03 -18.25
C SER A 13 -37.72 19.94 -18.59
N THR A 14 -36.98 21.01 -18.33
CA THR A 14 -35.55 20.91 -18.07
C THR A 14 -35.46 19.96 -16.89
N GLY A 15 -35.31 18.67 -17.20
CA GLY A 15 -34.95 17.67 -16.22
C GLY A 15 -33.72 18.23 -15.51
N ALA A 16 -33.91 18.65 -14.26
CA ALA A 16 -32.78 18.79 -13.37
C ALA A 16 -31.99 17.48 -13.49
N PRO A 17 -30.67 17.51 -13.72
CA PRO A 17 -29.91 16.27 -13.74
C PRO A 17 -30.25 15.54 -12.44
N ALA A 18 -30.66 14.28 -12.56
CA ALA A 18 -30.92 13.44 -11.40
C ALA A 18 -29.69 13.53 -10.51
N GLY A 19 -29.79 14.27 -9.40
CA GLY A 19 -28.70 14.36 -8.43
C GLY A 19 -28.45 12.95 -7.97
N SER A 20 -27.26 12.42 -8.27
CA SER A 20 -26.82 11.12 -7.79
C SER A 20 -27.06 11.07 -6.28
N SER A 21 -27.86 10.11 -5.81
CA SER A 21 -28.06 9.94 -4.37
C SER A 21 -26.69 9.71 -3.73
N PRO A 22 -26.36 10.37 -2.60
CA PRO A 22 -25.07 10.19 -1.96
C PRO A 22 -24.80 8.71 -1.66
N ALA A 23 -23.57 8.26 -1.89
CA ALA A 23 -23.11 6.94 -1.49
C ALA A 23 -22.51 6.99 -0.08
N ALA A 24 -22.69 5.93 0.70
CA ALA A 24 -22.08 5.77 2.02
C ALA A 24 -20.89 4.81 1.93
N VAL A 25 -19.68 5.32 2.13
CA VAL A 25 -18.46 4.52 2.22
C VAL A 25 -18.11 4.33 3.69
N SER A 26 -18.26 3.10 4.17
CA SER A 26 -18.04 2.76 5.57
C SER A 26 -16.78 1.93 5.75
N GLY A 27 -16.11 2.09 6.88
CA GLY A 27 -14.87 1.38 7.15
C GLY A 27 -14.39 1.54 8.58
N LYS A 28 -13.15 1.12 8.82
CA LYS A 28 -12.47 1.21 10.10
C LYS A 28 -11.07 1.81 9.93
N VAL A 29 -10.58 2.46 10.99
CA VAL A 29 -9.20 2.94 11.08
C VAL A 29 -8.50 2.24 12.24
N ALA A 30 -7.33 1.66 11.99
CA ALA A 30 -6.55 1.02 13.04
C ALA A 30 -5.04 0.93 12.75
N ASP A 31 -4.21 1.26 13.73
CA ASP A 31 -2.98 0.52 14.09
C ASP A 31 -3.21 -0.47 15.25
N GLY A 32 -4.47 -0.48 15.68
CA GLY A 32 -5.04 -0.47 17.04
C GLY A 32 -6.28 0.41 16.82
N TYR A 33 -7.51 -0.02 17.14
CA TYR A 33 -8.69 0.73 16.66
C TYR A 33 -8.63 2.19 17.12
N LEU A 34 -8.73 3.14 16.18
CA LEU A 34 -8.53 4.55 16.47
C LEU A 34 -9.85 5.28 16.64
N VAL A 35 -10.08 5.86 17.82
CA VAL A 35 -11.27 6.66 18.16
C VAL A 35 -10.95 8.14 17.96
N ASN A 36 -11.91 8.93 17.45
CA ASN A 36 -11.73 10.36 17.16
C ASN A 36 -10.60 10.66 16.14
N ALA A 37 -10.34 9.76 15.20
CA ALA A 37 -9.51 10.05 14.03
C ALA A 37 -10.36 10.76 12.97
N THR A 38 -9.80 11.76 12.29
CA THR A 38 -10.47 12.44 11.18
C THR A 38 -10.24 11.64 9.91
N VAL A 39 -11.29 11.26 9.19
CA VAL A 39 -11.21 10.49 7.96
C VAL A 39 -11.78 11.32 6.82
N PHE A 40 -11.11 11.38 5.68
CA PHE A 40 -11.57 12.13 4.52
C PHE A 40 -11.17 11.47 3.21
N MET A 41 -11.93 11.76 2.16
CA MET A 41 -11.59 11.36 0.80
C MET A 41 -10.69 12.43 0.18
N ASP A 42 -9.41 12.11 0.01
CA ASP A 42 -8.39 13.03 -0.49
C ASP A 42 -8.46 13.11 -2.01
N LYS A 43 -9.14 14.14 -2.51
CA LYS A 43 -9.42 14.34 -3.93
C LYS A 43 -8.28 15.02 -4.66
N ASN A 44 -7.44 15.76 -3.94
CA ASN A 44 -6.36 16.56 -4.51
C ASN A 44 -4.95 15.96 -4.24
N GLY A 45 -4.85 14.92 -3.42
CA GLY A 45 -3.63 14.18 -3.11
C GLY A 45 -2.68 14.91 -2.15
N ASN A 46 -3.18 15.81 -1.31
CA ASN A 46 -2.38 16.61 -0.39
C ASN A 46 -2.37 16.09 1.06
N TYR A 47 -3.06 14.98 1.33
CA TYR A 47 -3.16 14.33 2.63
C TYR A 47 -3.67 15.26 3.75
N GLN A 48 -4.51 16.24 3.41
CA GLN A 48 -5.17 17.14 4.35
C GLN A 48 -6.66 17.29 4.02
N PRO A 49 -7.53 17.42 5.03
CA PRO A 49 -8.93 17.65 4.79
C PRO A 49 -9.15 19.07 4.24
N ASP A 50 -9.63 19.16 3.01
CA ASP A 50 -9.96 20.43 2.36
C ASP A 50 -11.46 20.70 2.27
N ALA A 51 -11.79 21.98 2.04
CA ALA A 51 -13.17 22.37 1.77
C ALA A 51 -13.70 21.67 0.51
N GLY A 52 -14.80 20.94 0.66
CA GLY A 52 -15.42 20.18 -0.44
C GLY A 52 -15.02 18.70 -0.47
N GLU A 53 -14.12 18.27 0.41
CA GLU A 53 -13.79 16.85 0.59
C GLU A 53 -14.70 16.20 1.64
N PRO A 54 -15.35 15.07 1.31
CA PRO A 54 -16.11 14.29 2.28
C PRO A 54 -15.24 13.95 3.49
N THR A 55 -15.74 14.30 4.69
CA THR A 55 -15.01 14.11 5.95
C THR A 55 -15.93 13.47 7.00
N ALA A 56 -15.36 12.61 7.84
CA ALA A 56 -15.99 11.94 8.97
C ALA A 56 -15.02 11.86 10.16
N THR A 57 -15.53 11.41 11.31
CA THR A 57 -14.71 11.13 12.49
C THR A 57 -15.01 9.71 12.96
N THR A 58 -13.99 8.98 13.39
CA THR A 58 -14.18 7.60 13.84
C THR A 58 -14.90 7.52 15.19
N ASP A 59 -15.78 6.53 15.30
CA ASP A 59 -16.55 6.23 16.51
C ASP A 59 -15.70 5.49 17.59
N PRO A 60 -16.28 5.18 18.77
CA PRO A 60 -15.57 4.46 19.83
C PRO A 60 -15.03 3.05 19.47
N ASN A 61 -15.45 2.49 18.34
CA ASN A 61 -14.99 1.21 17.80
C ASN A 61 -14.08 1.39 16.58
N GLY A 62 -13.66 2.61 16.28
CA GLY A 62 -12.83 2.97 15.14
C GLY A 62 -13.57 2.97 13.80
N ASN A 63 -14.90 2.89 13.77
CA ASN A 63 -15.67 2.91 12.53
C ASN A 63 -15.85 4.33 12.01
N TYR A 64 -15.88 4.50 10.69
CA TYR A 64 -16.29 5.74 10.03
C TYR A 64 -17.35 5.46 8.97
N ILE A 65 -18.10 6.50 8.61
CA ILE A 65 -19.02 6.52 7.47
C ILE A 65 -18.81 7.84 6.73
N LEU A 66 -18.33 7.78 5.49
CA LEU A 66 -18.19 8.92 4.59
C LEU A 66 -19.37 8.98 3.65
N THR A 67 -20.02 10.14 3.56
CA THR A 67 -21.03 10.44 2.55
C THR A 67 -20.37 11.09 1.34
N VAL A 68 -20.30 10.37 0.22
CA VAL A 68 -19.54 10.76 -0.97
C VAL A 68 -20.45 10.81 -2.21
N ASP A 69 -19.98 11.42 -3.30
CA ASP A 69 -20.60 11.23 -4.61
C ASP A 69 -20.36 9.78 -5.06
N PRO A 70 -21.37 9.04 -5.52
CA PRO A 70 -21.18 7.70 -6.08
C PRO A 70 -20.10 7.63 -7.19
N ALA A 71 -19.91 8.70 -7.96
CA ALA A 71 -18.90 8.78 -9.00
C ALA A 71 -17.46 8.85 -8.46
N ASP A 72 -17.28 9.21 -7.19
CA ASP A 72 -15.97 9.32 -6.54
C ASP A 72 -15.51 7.99 -5.92
N VAL A 73 -16.42 7.02 -5.75
CA VAL A 73 -16.10 5.71 -5.17
C VAL A 73 -15.11 4.98 -6.06
N GLY A 74 -13.96 4.56 -5.48
CA GLY A 74 -12.90 3.89 -6.21
C GLY A 74 -11.96 4.82 -6.99
N GLN A 75 -12.24 6.13 -7.03
CA GLN A 75 -11.46 7.12 -7.78
C GLN A 75 -10.40 7.82 -6.94
N TYR A 76 -10.67 8.02 -5.65
CA TYR A 76 -9.80 8.75 -4.73
C TYR A 76 -9.44 7.91 -3.51
N PRO A 77 -8.21 8.07 -2.98
CA PRO A 77 -7.82 7.43 -1.73
C PRO A 77 -8.62 7.99 -0.55
N ILE A 78 -8.68 7.21 0.52
CA ILE A 78 -9.22 7.66 1.80
C ILE A 78 -8.07 7.79 2.78
N VAL A 79 -8.00 8.93 3.45
CA VAL A 79 -6.94 9.29 4.39
C VAL A 79 -7.55 9.40 5.78
N ALA A 80 -6.82 8.94 6.80
CA ALA A 80 -7.16 9.12 8.20
C ALA A 80 -6.04 9.83 8.93
N MET A 81 -6.37 10.87 9.69
CA MET A 81 -5.46 11.62 10.55
C MET A 81 -5.72 11.26 12.00
N ALA A 82 -4.69 10.69 12.64
CA ALA A 82 -4.63 10.54 14.08
C ALA A 82 -3.95 11.79 14.66
N VAL A 83 -4.62 12.46 15.60
CA VAL A 83 -4.19 13.74 16.15
C VAL A 83 -3.75 13.57 17.61
N GLN A 84 -2.53 14.01 17.93
CA GLN A 84 -1.98 14.02 19.28
C GLN A 84 -2.96 14.66 20.27
N GLY A 85 -3.18 13.98 21.40
CA GLY A 85 -4.07 14.47 22.47
C GLY A 85 -5.56 14.42 22.15
N VAL A 86 -5.97 13.97 20.96
CA VAL A 86 -7.38 13.89 20.53
C VAL A 86 -7.76 12.46 20.18
N THR A 87 -7.01 11.83 19.29
CA THR A 87 -7.27 10.46 18.83
C THR A 87 -6.81 9.47 19.89
N ILE A 88 -7.66 8.50 20.22
CA ILE A 88 -7.39 7.46 21.22
C ILE A 88 -7.10 6.15 20.50
N ASP A 89 -5.98 5.53 20.82
CA ASP A 89 -5.65 4.16 20.40
C ASP A 89 -6.24 3.16 21.41
N LYS A 90 -7.09 2.25 20.93
CA LYS A 90 -7.77 1.25 21.76
C LYS A 90 -6.85 0.17 22.34
N ASP A 91 -5.64 -0.01 21.82
CA ASP A 91 -4.67 -0.95 22.40
C ASP A 91 -4.17 -0.45 23.76
N THR A 92 -3.87 0.85 23.83
CA THR A 92 -3.37 1.50 25.04
C THR A 92 -4.48 2.15 25.87
N ASN A 93 -5.64 2.42 25.25
CA ASN A 93 -6.71 3.27 25.76
C ASN A 93 -6.21 4.66 26.20
N GLN A 94 -5.19 5.17 25.51
CA GLN A 94 -4.63 6.51 25.72
C GLN A 94 -4.67 7.30 24.41
N THR A 95 -4.55 8.62 24.51
CA THR A 95 -4.39 9.45 23.31
C THR A 95 -3.06 9.14 22.63
N VAL A 96 -3.04 9.15 21.30
CA VAL A 96 -1.82 8.93 20.52
C VAL A 96 -0.73 9.94 20.91
N ALA A 97 0.51 9.45 21.04
CA ALA A 97 1.63 10.25 21.54
C ALA A 97 2.10 11.31 20.54
N ASN A 98 1.94 11.06 19.24
CA ASN A 98 2.25 11.98 18.16
C ASN A 98 1.14 11.88 17.10
N SER A 99 0.91 12.95 16.34
CA SER A 99 0.02 12.87 15.19
C SER A 99 0.66 12.07 14.06
N TYR A 100 -0.15 11.35 13.28
CA TYR A 100 0.29 10.63 12.08
C TYR A 100 -0.87 10.47 11.11
N ILE A 101 -0.55 10.08 9.88
CA ILE A 101 -1.51 9.99 8.78
C ILE A 101 -1.45 8.59 8.21
N LEU A 102 -2.62 7.97 8.09
CA LEU A 102 -2.82 6.68 7.43
C LEU A 102 -3.61 6.90 6.14
N SER A 103 -3.45 6.01 5.17
CA SER A 103 -4.20 6.08 3.92
C SER A 103 -4.55 4.70 3.37
N MET A 104 -5.51 4.67 2.47
CA MET A 104 -5.96 3.48 1.77
C MET A 104 -6.10 3.81 0.28
N PRO A 105 -5.58 2.97 -0.64
CA PRO A 105 -5.56 3.28 -2.06
C PRO A 105 -6.98 3.27 -2.65
N ALA A 106 -7.23 4.18 -3.60
CA ALA A 106 -8.52 4.34 -4.26
C ALA A 106 -9.11 3.01 -4.78
N GLY A 107 -8.29 2.18 -5.45
CA GLY A 107 -8.73 0.90 -6.01
C GLY A 107 -9.17 -0.15 -4.98
N ALA A 108 -8.95 0.09 -3.69
CA ALA A 108 -9.43 -0.78 -2.61
C ALA A 108 -10.73 -0.25 -1.97
N VAL A 109 -11.13 0.99 -2.29
CA VAL A 109 -12.35 1.60 -1.76
C VAL A 109 -13.56 0.96 -2.45
N SER A 110 -14.36 0.23 -1.67
CA SER A 110 -15.59 -0.38 -2.16
C SER A 110 -16.81 0.21 -1.46
N GLY A 111 -17.72 0.77 -2.25
CA GLY A 111 -18.84 1.61 -1.78
C GLY A 111 -19.97 0.88 -1.04
N THR A 112 -19.88 -0.43 -0.82
CA THR A 112 -20.98 -1.19 -0.18
C THR A 112 -20.51 -2.29 0.78
N VAL A 113 -19.21 -2.39 1.08
CA VAL A 113 -18.71 -3.41 2.02
C VAL A 113 -17.88 -2.75 3.11
N SER A 114 -18.16 -3.14 4.36
CA SER A 114 -17.48 -2.72 5.59
C SER A 114 -16.02 -3.20 5.68
N SER A 115 -15.37 -3.49 4.55
CA SER A 115 -13.98 -3.95 4.46
C SER A 115 -13.00 -2.82 4.16
N ASN A 116 -13.46 -1.57 4.07
CA ASN A 116 -12.55 -0.44 3.92
C ASN A 116 -11.77 -0.27 5.23
N PHE A 117 -10.49 -0.64 5.21
CA PHE A 117 -9.67 -0.72 6.41
C PHE A 117 -8.41 0.13 6.23
N ILE A 118 -8.38 1.26 6.92
CA ILE A 118 -7.27 2.22 6.90
C ILE A 118 -6.33 1.84 8.03
N SER A 119 -5.09 1.50 7.70
CA SER A 119 -4.08 1.02 8.63
C SER A 119 -2.68 1.36 8.12
N PRO A 120 -1.64 1.23 8.96
CA PRO A 120 -0.26 1.33 8.47
C PRO A 120 0.05 0.40 7.30
N MET A 121 -0.62 -0.77 7.22
CA MET A 121 -0.46 -1.72 6.11
C MET A 121 -1.04 -1.19 4.79
N SER A 122 -2.30 -0.73 4.83
CA SER A 122 -2.93 -0.15 3.63
C SER A 122 -2.27 1.16 3.21
N THR A 123 -1.66 1.88 4.16
CA THR A 123 -0.87 3.09 3.90
C THR A 123 0.39 2.76 3.10
N GLU A 124 1.16 1.77 3.52
CA GLU A 124 2.37 1.38 2.79
C GLU A 124 2.04 0.87 1.38
N ILE A 125 0.96 0.09 1.25
CA ILE A 125 0.48 -0.35 -0.07
C ILE A 125 0.08 0.83 -0.94
N HIS A 126 -0.62 1.83 -0.38
CA HIS A 126 -0.98 3.04 -1.10
C HIS A 126 0.27 3.77 -1.59
N GLU A 127 1.27 3.97 -0.74
CA GLU A 127 2.48 4.69 -1.14
C GLU A 127 3.34 3.91 -2.15
N LEU A 128 3.42 2.58 -2.04
CA LEU A 128 4.07 1.73 -3.04
C LEU A 128 3.37 1.84 -4.40
N MET A 129 2.03 1.82 -4.43
CA MET A 129 1.26 2.03 -5.66
C MET A 129 1.46 3.43 -6.23
N ALA A 130 1.54 4.45 -5.37
CA ALA A 130 1.74 5.83 -5.76
C ALA A 130 3.11 6.10 -6.41
N THR A 131 4.06 5.16 -6.31
CA THR A 131 5.31 5.19 -7.10
C THR A 131 5.10 4.90 -8.59
N GLY A 132 3.96 4.32 -8.96
CA GLY A 132 3.66 3.84 -10.31
C GLY A 132 4.41 2.56 -10.72
N LYS A 133 5.19 1.95 -9.82
CA LYS A 133 5.97 0.74 -10.11
C LYS A 133 5.24 -0.57 -9.80
N TYR A 134 4.35 -0.53 -8.82
CA TYR A 134 3.76 -1.73 -8.23
C TYR A 134 2.25 -1.70 -8.41
N SER A 135 1.70 -2.81 -8.88
CA SER A 135 0.26 -3.07 -8.74
C SER A 135 -0.06 -3.34 -7.27
N MET A 136 -1.35 -3.27 -6.90
CA MET A 136 -1.80 -3.59 -5.55
C MET A 136 -1.35 -4.99 -5.10
N GLN A 137 -1.50 -6.00 -5.98
CA GLN A 137 -1.09 -7.37 -5.66
C GLN A 137 0.43 -7.47 -5.45
N GLN A 138 1.23 -6.82 -6.31
CA GLN A 138 2.69 -6.82 -6.16
C GLN A 138 3.13 -6.15 -4.86
N ALA A 139 2.47 -5.05 -4.46
CA ALA A 139 2.74 -4.38 -3.20
C ALA A 139 2.43 -5.29 -2.00
N MET A 140 1.29 -5.99 -2.02
CA MET A 140 0.94 -6.96 -0.98
C MET A 140 1.94 -8.13 -0.91
N ASP A 141 2.34 -8.68 -2.06
CA ASP A 141 3.30 -9.80 -2.11
C ASP A 141 4.67 -9.37 -1.57
N LEU A 142 5.16 -8.19 -1.94
CA LEU A 142 6.42 -7.65 -1.43
C LEU A 142 6.38 -7.40 0.08
N MET A 143 5.31 -6.77 0.55
CA MET A 143 5.17 -6.41 1.96
C MET A 143 4.98 -7.64 2.84
N SER A 144 4.21 -8.64 2.38
CA SER A 144 4.07 -9.92 3.08
C SER A 144 5.38 -10.70 3.16
N ALA A 145 6.18 -10.73 2.08
CA ALA A 145 7.50 -11.34 2.08
C ALA A 145 8.45 -10.65 3.08
N GLN A 146 8.45 -9.32 3.10
CA GLN A 146 9.32 -8.52 3.98
C GLN A 146 8.95 -8.64 5.46
N LEU A 147 7.66 -8.87 5.75
CA LEU A 147 7.14 -9.23 7.08
C LEU A 147 7.22 -10.73 7.38
N GLY A 148 7.76 -11.55 6.48
CA GLY A 148 7.81 -13.02 6.64
C GLY A 148 6.45 -13.63 6.94
N LEU A 149 5.41 -13.13 6.27
CA LEU A 149 4.04 -13.65 6.30
C LEU A 149 3.84 -14.64 5.13
N PRO A 150 2.84 -15.53 5.21
CA PRO A 150 2.51 -16.42 4.10
C PRO A 150 2.22 -15.64 2.81
N ALA A 151 2.64 -16.18 1.66
CA ALA A 151 2.33 -15.61 0.36
C ALA A 151 0.81 -15.52 0.15
N GLY A 152 0.34 -14.43 -0.47
CA GLY A 152 -1.09 -14.18 -0.67
C GLY A 152 -1.84 -13.71 0.59
N THR A 153 -1.14 -13.36 1.67
CA THR A 153 -1.77 -12.72 2.83
C THR A 153 -2.46 -11.43 2.40
N ASN A 154 -3.76 -11.30 2.70
CA ASN A 154 -4.49 -10.07 2.43
C ASN A 154 -4.10 -8.98 3.43
N MET A 155 -3.25 -8.07 2.98
CA MET A 155 -2.71 -6.99 3.80
C MET A 155 -3.65 -5.79 3.97
N LEU A 156 -4.74 -5.76 3.19
CA LEU A 156 -5.81 -4.76 3.29
C LEU A 156 -6.97 -5.24 4.19
N ALA A 157 -6.90 -6.48 4.68
CA ALA A 157 -7.91 -7.01 5.59
C ALA A 157 -7.78 -6.37 6.98
N ASP A 158 -8.91 -6.36 7.69
CA ASP A 158 -8.96 -6.04 9.12
C ASP A 158 -8.21 -7.13 9.92
N TYR A 159 -6.93 -6.87 10.20
CA TYR A 159 -6.09 -7.77 10.98
C TYR A 159 -6.45 -7.74 12.48
N MET A 160 -7.14 -6.69 12.96
CA MET A 160 -7.59 -6.58 14.35
C MET A 160 -8.70 -7.59 14.65
N ALA A 161 -9.60 -7.78 13.70
CA ALA A 161 -10.62 -8.83 13.75
C ALA A 161 -10.03 -10.25 13.83
N ASN A 162 -8.79 -10.44 13.35
CA ASN A 162 -8.08 -11.72 13.33
C ASN A 162 -6.84 -11.74 14.23
N SER A 163 -6.80 -10.87 15.24
CA SER A 163 -5.68 -10.72 16.20
C SER A 163 -5.38 -11.98 17.03
N GLY A 164 -6.27 -12.99 17.02
CA GLY A 164 -5.99 -14.31 17.59
C GLY A 164 -5.08 -15.21 16.74
N SER A 165 -4.87 -14.87 15.47
CA SER A 165 -4.01 -15.64 14.55
C SER A 165 -2.56 -15.13 14.55
N ALA A 166 -1.59 -16.01 14.28
CA ALA A 166 -0.18 -15.60 14.17
C ALA A 166 0.04 -14.51 13.09
N THR A 167 -0.68 -14.61 11.97
CA THR A 167 -0.67 -13.60 10.90
C THR A 167 -1.21 -12.26 11.39
N GLY A 168 -2.38 -12.26 12.04
CA GLY A 168 -2.99 -11.04 12.58
C GLY A 168 -2.13 -10.38 13.65
N GLN A 169 -1.52 -11.15 14.56
CA GLN A 169 -0.59 -10.63 15.58
C GLN A 169 0.66 -10.00 14.96
N THR A 170 1.21 -10.64 13.94
CA THR A 170 2.37 -10.12 13.21
C THR A 170 2.03 -8.81 12.50
N MET A 171 0.89 -8.76 11.81
CA MET A 171 0.43 -7.54 11.16
C MET A 171 0.14 -6.43 12.17
N HIS A 172 -0.51 -6.74 13.28
CA HIS A 172 -0.79 -5.79 14.34
C HIS A 172 0.49 -5.21 14.96
N THR A 173 1.45 -6.06 15.35
CA THR A 173 2.73 -5.63 15.91
C THR A 173 3.50 -4.74 14.92
N ALA A 174 3.56 -5.15 13.66
CA ALA A 174 4.21 -4.36 12.62
C ALA A 174 3.48 -3.03 12.38
N ALA A 175 2.15 -3.00 12.44
CA ALA A 175 1.35 -1.79 12.32
C ALA A 175 1.64 -0.80 13.46
N GLN A 176 1.67 -1.26 14.72
CA GLN A 176 2.02 -0.42 15.87
C GLN A 176 3.42 0.17 15.74
N ASN A 177 4.39 -0.63 15.32
CA ASN A 177 5.76 -0.17 15.11
C ASN A 177 5.87 0.86 13.97
N MET A 178 5.11 0.67 12.88
CA MET A 178 5.02 1.65 11.80
C MET A 178 4.35 2.94 12.27
N ALA A 179 3.21 2.88 12.96
CA ALA A 179 2.53 4.06 13.46
C ALA A 179 3.41 4.87 14.42
N ASN A 180 4.15 4.19 15.31
CA ASN A 180 5.13 4.83 16.18
C ASN A 180 6.25 5.53 15.40
N LEU A 181 6.78 4.88 14.36
CA LEU A 181 7.77 5.48 13.46
C LEU A 181 7.21 6.70 12.73
N MET A 182 6.02 6.56 12.14
CA MET A 182 5.33 7.63 11.42
C MET A 182 5.09 8.84 12.33
N GLY A 183 4.57 8.61 13.54
CA GLY A 183 4.36 9.65 14.54
C GLY A 183 5.66 10.33 14.96
N SER A 184 6.75 9.58 15.17
CA SER A 184 8.05 10.14 15.55
C SER A 184 8.66 11.06 14.48
N GLN A 185 8.36 10.80 13.20
CA GLN A 185 8.89 11.56 12.07
C GLN A 185 7.89 12.59 11.52
N MET A 186 6.65 12.62 12.00
CA MET A 186 5.61 13.50 11.47
C MET A 186 5.99 14.99 11.58
N GLY A 187 6.76 15.38 12.59
CA GLY A 187 7.29 16.75 12.70
C GLY A 187 8.23 17.17 11.56
N GLN A 188 8.88 16.22 10.87
CA GLN A 188 9.70 16.49 9.68
C GLN A 188 8.85 16.55 8.41
N VAL A 189 7.75 15.79 8.38
CA VAL A 189 6.82 15.70 7.24
C VAL A 189 5.89 16.91 7.20
N MET A 190 5.50 17.44 8.35
CA MET A 190 4.72 18.66 8.42
C MET A 190 5.56 19.87 8.03
N MET A 191 5.00 20.71 7.18
CA MET A 191 5.53 22.03 6.83
C MET A 191 4.62 23.08 7.42
N THR A 192 5.22 24.09 8.04
CA THR A 192 4.51 25.32 8.37
C THR A 192 4.86 26.36 7.33
N SER A 193 3.88 26.78 6.53
CA SER A 193 4.00 27.89 5.57
C SER A 193 3.03 28.99 5.98
N GLY A 194 3.56 30.12 6.44
CA GLY A 194 2.74 31.18 7.01
C GLY A 194 1.98 30.71 8.25
N SER A 195 0.65 30.80 8.23
CA SER A 195 -0.23 30.34 9.33
C SER A 195 -0.78 28.92 9.14
N GLY A 196 -0.46 28.26 8.02
CA GLY A 196 -0.96 26.92 7.71
C GLY A 196 0.07 25.83 7.98
N THR A 197 -0.37 24.71 8.55
CA THR A 197 0.43 23.48 8.66
C THR A 197 -0.09 22.48 7.64
N SER A 198 0.78 22.05 6.73
CA SER A 198 0.46 21.15 5.64
C SER A 198 1.44 19.99 5.55
N VAL A 199 1.00 18.86 5.01
CA VAL A 199 1.84 17.68 4.76
C VAL A 199 2.75 17.95 3.56
N ASP A 200 4.07 17.79 3.73
CA ASP A 200 4.97 17.64 2.59
C ASP A 200 4.84 16.21 2.05
N VAL A 201 4.12 16.08 0.94
CA VAL A 201 3.87 14.79 0.30
C VAL A 201 5.18 14.08 -0.09
N ASN A 202 6.23 14.82 -0.46
CA ASN A 202 7.52 14.21 -0.80
C ASN A 202 8.22 13.67 0.44
N ARG A 203 8.21 14.41 1.56
CA ARG A 203 8.77 13.91 2.83
C ARG A 203 7.94 12.78 3.41
N TYR A 204 6.61 12.82 3.28
CA TYR A 204 5.74 11.72 3.70
C TYR A 204 6.07 10.44 2.94
N ARG A 205 6.14 10.50 1.61
CA ARG A 205 6.60 9.37 0.77
C ARG A 205 8.01 8.95 1.10
N GLY A 206 8.87 9.94 1.38
CA GLY A 206 10.22 9.80 1.93
C GLY A 206 10.29 8.83 3.10
N MET A 207 9.46 9.13 4.08
CA MET A 207 9.32 8.40 5.34
C MET A 207 8.80 7.00 5.09
N MET A 208 7.71 6.84 4.34
CA MET A 208 7.13 5.52 4.05
C MET A 208 8.11 4.62 3.29
N GLY A 209 8.84 5.17 2.31
CA GLY A 209 9.89 4.42 1.62
C GLY A 209 11.01 3.92 2.55
N ALA A 210 11.42 4.73 3.52
CA ALA A 210 12.41 4.30 4.51
C ALA A 210 11.86 3.23 5.47
N ILE A 211 10.59 3.33 5.86
CA ILE A 211 9.89 2.32 6.66
C ILE A 211 9.85 0.99 5.89
N PHE A 212 9.44 1.01 4.62
CA PHE A 212 9.40 -0.18 3.77
C PHE A 212 10.76 -0.88 3.64
N SER A 213 11.83 -0.13 3.35
CA SER A 213 13.18 -0.68 3.23
C SER A 213 13.65 -1.40 4.49
N ASN A 214 13.13 -1.02 5.65
CA ASN A 214 13.50 -1.55 6.96
C ASN A 214 12.38 -2.37 7.61
N LEU A 215 11.35 -2.73 6.86
CA LEU A 215 10.13 -3.35 7.40
C LEU A 215 10.41 -4.71 8.08
N SER A 216 11.45 -5.44 7.67
CA SER A 216 11.89 -6.65 8.37
C SER A 216 12.37 -6.39 9.80
N SER A 217 12.96 -5.23 10.07
CA SER A 217 13.27 -4.78 11.42
C SER A 217 12.01 -4.36 12.17
N VAL A 218 11.08 -3.70 11.47
CA VAL A 218 9.80 -3.21 12.03
C VAL A 218 8.88 -4.35 12.51
N LYS A 219 9.04 -5.58 12.02
CA LYS A 219 8.32 -6.77 12.53
C LYS A 219 8.67 -7.13 13.98
N GLY A 220 9.90 -6.86 14.43
CA GLY A 220 10.42 -7.41 15.68
C GLY A 220 10.18 -6.52 16.91
N THR A 221 9.99 -7.12 18.07
CA THR A 221 9.93 -6.44 19.39
C THR A 221 11.18 -6.66 20.25
N GLY A 222 12.20 -7.36 19.73
CA GLY A 222 13.45 -7.64 20.45
C GLY A 222 14.42 -6.46 20.48
N ALA A 223 15.40 -6.49 21.40
CA ALA A 223 16.39 -5.41 21.57
C ALA A 223 17.15 -5.05 20.28
N GLY A 224 17.43 -6.03 19.40
CA GLY A 224 18.03 -5.78 18.09
C GLY A 224 17.14 -4.98 17.15
N SER A 225 15.82 -5.20 17.20
CA SER A 225 14.83 -4.41 16.46
C SER A 225 14.76 -2.97 17.00
N GLN A 226 14.79 -2.81 18.32
CA GLN A 226 14.79 -1.48 18.97
C GLN A 226 15.98 -0.63 18.53
N THR A 227 17.19 -1.20 18.50
CA THR A 227 18.40 -0.50 18.05
C THR A 227 18.35 -0.17 16.56
N ALA A 228 17.87 -1.10 15.73
CA ALA A 228 17.67 -0.86 14.31
C ALA A 228 16.67 0.26 14.07
N MET A 229 15.56 0.27 14.79
CA MET A 229 14.51 1.29 14.72
C MET A 229 15.03 2.66 15.19
N THR A 230 15.83 2.71 16.25
CA THR A 230 16.47 3.96 16.71
C THR A 230 17.43 4.51 15.67
N THR A 231 18.24 3.64 15.06
CA THR A 231 19.16 4.01 13.98
C THR A 231 18.40 4.51 12.75
N LEU A 232 17.30 3.84 12.42
CA LEU A 232 16.39 4.20 11.33
C LEU A 232 15.73 5.56 11.57
N MET A 233 15.27 5.85 12.79
CA MET A 233 14.73 7.17 13.12
C MET A 233 15.78 8.26 12.88
N GLY A 234 17.02 8.06 13.34
CA GLY A 234 18.11 9.02 13.13
C GLY A 234 18.44 9.26 11.64
N SER A 235 18.44 8.18 10.83
CA SER A 235 18.68 8.29 9.40
C SER A 235 17.50 8.96 8.68
N MET A 236 16.25 8.65 9.06
CA MET A 236 15.05 9.31 8.54
C MET A 236 15.04 10.79 8.88
N THR A 237 15.30 11.18 10.13
CA THR A 237 15.31 12.59 10.52
C THR A 237 16.33 13.38 9.69
N SER A 238 17.53 12.82 9.47
CA SER A 238 18.56 13.46 8.66
C SER A 238 18.17 13.54 7.18
N THR A 239 17.60 12.46 6.63
CA THR A 239 17.25 12.37 5.22
C THR A 239 16.04 13.25 4.89
N LEU A 240 14.99 13.20 5.70
CA LEU A 240 13.78 14.01 5.53
C LEU A 240 14.06 15.49 5.76
N GLY A 241 14.87 15.83 6.77
CA GLY A 241 15.27 17.20 7.05
C GLY A 241 16.07 17.85 5.91
N SER A 242 16.81 17.04 5.12
CA SER A 242 17.57 17.51 3.97
C SER A 242 16.79 17.54 2.65
N MET A 243 15.55 17.03 2.61
CA MET A 243 14.71 17.12 1.42
C MET A 243 14.18 18.56 1.24
N PRO A 244 14.27 19.13 0.03
CA PRO A 244 13.69 20.44 -0.27
C PRO A 244 12.17 20.44 -0.04
N VAL A 245 11.70 21.43 0.71
CA VAL A 245 10.26 21.68 0.95
C VAL A 245 9.61 22.28 -0.30
N GLY A 246 8.39 21.84 -0.63
CA GLY A 246 7.56 22.49 -1.65
C GLY A 246 7.96 22.28 -3.11
N ALA A 247 8.80 21.28 -3.43
CA ALA A 247 9.09 20.94 -4.82
C ALA A 247 7.90 20.16 -5.46
N PRO A 248 7.34 20.62 -6.59
CA PRO A 248 6.27 19.90 -7.29
C PRO A 248 6.77 18.55 -7.83
N PHE A 249 5.86 17.58 -7.97
CA PHE A 249 6.03 16.20 -8.45
C PHE A 249 6.97 16.03 -9.66
N ARG A 250 8.29 16.14 -9.46
CA ARG A 250 9.28 15.84 -10.49
C ARG A 250 10.15 14.72 -9.97
N ASN A 251 9.70 13.52 -10.32
CA ASN A 251 10.52 12.36 -10.60
C ASN A 251 11.65 12.13 -9.58
N MET A 252 11.34 11.33 -8.55
CA MET A 252 12.29 10.80 -7.58
C MET A 252 13.68 10.53 -8.19
N SER A 253 14.72 10.98 -7.50
CA SER A 253 16.10 10.60 -7.84
C SER A 253 16.23 9.08 -7.84
N ALA A 254 17.10 8.54 -8.71
CA ALA A 254 17.33 7.10 -8.83
C ALA A 254 17.66 6.44 -7.47
N SER A 255 18.29 7.19 -6.58
CA SER A 255 18.60 6.84 -5.19
C SER A 255 17.36 6.56 -4.34
N PHE A 256 16.31 7.40 -4.43
CA PHE A 256 15.06 7.15 -3.71
C PHE A 256 14.28 5.96 -4.30
N ARG A 257 14.35 5.81 -5.63
CA ARG A 257 13.84 4.64 -6.35
C ARG A 257 14.56 3.33 -5.99
N GLY A 258 15.84 3.43 -5.66
CA GLY A 258 16.68 2.32 -5.21
C GLY A 258 16.47 1.97 -3.74
N MET A 259 16.03 2.92 -2.91
CA MET A 259 15.71 2.67 -1.50
C MET A 259 14.42 1.85 -1.35
N MET A 260 13.33 2.24 -2.04
CA MET A 260 12.10 1.42 -2.12
C MET A 260 12.27 0.18 -3.01
N GLY A 261 13.26 0.18 -3.90
CA GLY A 261 13.63 -0.97 -4.73
C GLY A 261 14.59 -1.89 -3.98
N GLY A 262 14.12 -2.51 -2.89
CA GLY A 262 14.87 -3.55 -2.18
C GLY A 262 15.44 -4.57 -3.17
N SER A 263 16.76 -4.74 -3.11
CA SER A 263 17.60 -5.66 -3.87
C SER A 263 16.87 -6.93 -4.31
N THR A 264 16.39 -6.97 -5.55
CA THR A 264 16.29 -8.24 -6.27
C THR A 264 17.68 -8.50 -6.85
N SER A 265 18.50 -9.25 -6.12
CA SER A 265 19.66 -9.93 -6.68
C SER A 265 19.16 -11.02 -7.64
N GLY A 266 18.62 -10.61 -8.78
CA GLY A 266 18.37 -11.46 -9.94
C GLY A 266 19.61 -11.36 -10.82
N GLY A 267 20.51 -12.34 -10.71
CA GLY A 267 21.73 -12.40 -11.49
C GLY A 267 21.43 -12.30 -12.99
N THR A 268 21.76 -11.16 -13.58
CA THR A 268 21.88 -11.05 -15.03
C THR A 268 23.28 -11.54 -15.38
N MET A 269 23.42 -12.84 -15.67
CA MET A 269 24.58 -13.31 -16.42
C MET A 269 24.41 -12.82 -17.87
N MET A 270 24.86 -11.58 -18.12
CA MET A 270 25.24 -11.16 -19.46
C MET A 270 26.52 -11.92 -19.82
N GLY A 271 26.36 -13.03 -20.55
CA GLY A 271 27.46 -13.66 -21.27
C GLY A 271 27.98 -12.69 -22.31
N SER A 272 29.16 -12.14 -22.05
CA SER A 272 29.94 -11.37 -23.00
C SER A 272 30.34 -12.27 -24.18
N GLY A 273 29.66 -12.09 -25.31
CA GLY A 273 30.04 -12.66 -26.59
C GLY A 273 31.29 -11.97 -27.12
N THR A 274 32.45 -12.58 -26.88
CA THR A 274 33.71 -12.22 -27.53
C THR A 274 33.81 -12.97 -28.85
N GLY A 275 33.83 -12.21 -29.95
CA GLY A 275 34.09 -12.73 -31.29
C GLY A 275 35.50 -13.30 -31.43
N GLY A 276 35.61 -14.41 -32.15
CA GLY A 276 36.86 -15.07 -32.47
C GLY A 276 36.67 -15.95 -33.72
N THR A 277 36.74 -15.32 -34.88
CA THR A 277 36.80 -15.94 -36.20
C THR A 277 38.14 -16.64 -36.40
N THR A 278 38.16 -17.95 -36.60
CA THR A 278 39.17 -18.65 -37.42
C THR A 278 38.62 -20.02 -37.83
N GLY A 279 38.36 -20.19 -39.13
CA GLY A 279 38.19 -21.51 -39.74
C GLY A 279 39.55 -22.11 -40.07
N SER A 280 39.68 -23.42 -39.91
CA SER A 280 40.60 -24.22 -40.73
C SER A 280 40.14 -25.68 -40.75
N THR A 281 40.07 -26.17 -41.98
CA THR A 281 39.69 -27.50 -42.46
C THR A 281 40.77 -28.55 -42.20
N SER A 282 40.42 -29.82 -42.40
CA SER A 282 41.24 -31.07 -42.39
C SER A 282 41.21 -31.83 -41.06
N GLY A 283 41.04 -33.16 -40.98
CA GLY A 283 40.94 -34.26 -41.96
C GLY A 283 41.05 -35.61 -41.19
N GLY A 284 40.60 -36.72 -41.78
CA GLY A 284 40.76 -38.11 -41.29
C GLY A 284 39.49 -38.68 -40.65
N THR A 285 38.67 -39.54 -41.27
CA THR A 285 38.86 -40.91 -41.82
C THR A 285 39.18 -41.98 -40.76
N MET A 286 38.20 -42.88 -40.51
CA MET A 286 38.26 -44.36 -40.41
C MET A 286 37.05 -44.86 -39.60
N MET A 287 36.06 -45.54 -40.20
CA MET A 287 35.94 -47.00 -40.43
C MET A 287 36.01 -47.87 -39.17
N GLY A 288 34.97 -48.67 -38.92
CA GLY A 288 35.03 -49.77 -37.95
C GLY A 288 33.68 -50.36 -37.54
N SER A 289 33.24 -51.39 -38.27
CA SER A 289 32.07 -52.25 -38.08
C SER A 289 32.21 -53.28 -36.94
N GLY A 290 31.07 -53.79 -36.42
CA GLY A 290 30.94 -55.10 -35.75
C GLY A 290 29.87 -55.08 -34.64
N THR A 291 28.61 -55.51 -34.87
CA THR A 291 28.04 -56.88 -34.83
C THR A 291 28.05 -57.59 -33.46
N GLY A 292 26.84 -58.01 -33.04
CA GLY A 292 26.56 -59.10 -32.10
C GLY A 292 26.58 -58.69 -30.62
N THR A 293 25.71 -59.16 -29.72
CA THR A 293 24.81 -60.31 -29.74
C THR A 293 23.94 -60.25 -28.48
N THR A 294 22.65 -60.55 -28.64
CA THR A 294 21.75 -61.34 -27.78
C THR A 294 21.98 -61.46 -26.26
N GLY A 295 20.87 -61.32 -25.50
CA GLY A 295 20.59 -62.27 -24.41
C GLY A 295 19.67 -61.78 -23.29
N THR A 296 18.38 -62.15 -23.38
CA THR A 296 17.53 -62.72 -22.29
C THR A 296 17.35 -61.94 -20.97
N ALA A 297 16.16 -61.43 -20.62
CA ALA A 297 14.88 -62.10 -20.26
C ALA A 297 14.73 -62.38 -18.74
N SER A 298 13.68 -61.81 -18.14
CA SER A 298 12.75 -62.34 -17.11
C SER A 298 12.12 -61.12 -16.40
N GLY A 299 10.83 -60.81 -16.52
CA GLY A 299 9.70 -61.52 -15.87
C GLY A 299 9.52 -60.96 -14.44
N MET A 300 8.35 -60.66 -13.87
CA MET A 300 6.94 -60.81 -14.24
C MET A 300 6.13 -60.28 -13.03
N GLY A 301 4.94 -59.71 -13.27
CA GLY A 301 3.84 -59.55 -12.28
C GLY A 301 3.99 -58.36 -11.30
N GLY A 302 3.05 -57.44 -11.14
CA GLY A 302 1.60 -57.50 -11.32
C GLY A 302 0.92 -57.57 -9.95
N GLN A 303 0.19 -56.52 -9.56
CA GLN A 303 -1.17 -56.64 -9.00
C GLN A 303 -1.80 -55.26 -8.75
N MET A 304 -3.06 -55.19 -9.18
CA MET A 304 -4.03 -54.14 -8.99
C MET A 304 -4.73 -54.31 -7.63
N LYS A 305 -5.02 -53.22 -6.93
CA LYS A 305 -6.40 -52.77 -6.63
C LYS A 305 -6.37 -51.39 -5.99
#